data_AF-A0A1U9NM33-F1
#
_entry.id   AF-A0A1U9NM33-F1
#
_cell.length_a   1.000
_cell.length_b   1.000
_cell.length_c   1.000
_cell.angle_alpha   90.00
_cell.angle_beta   90.00
_cell.angle_gamma   90.00
#
_symmetry.space_group_name_H-M   'P 1'
#
loop_
_entity.id
_entity.type
_entity.pdbx_description
1 polymer ?
#
loop_
_entity_poly.entity_id
_entity_poly.type
_entity_poly.pdbx_seq_one_letter_code
_entity_poly.pdbx_strand_id
1 'polypeptide(L)'
;MIDSISCVLAVDLKTYAFRHAAPEVKLLTGYDAAHLKGQGPGWFYSLMHPADADRLNAQYDTQTCKSETLPCIKYRLRCADGRYKWLHEDRAIIPAAADKNRPDLLVCRLSKHRHKASTPWNTALTVPQ
;
A
#
# COMPACT_ATOMS: atom_id res chain seq x y z
N MET A 1 -6.61 24.04 5.98
CA MET A 1 -6.01 22.93 6.76
C MET A 1 -5.71 21.79 5.79
N ILE A 2 -4.47 21.72 5.29
CA ILE A 2 -4.01 20.67 4.36
C ILE A 2 -3.37 19.57 5.23
N ASP A 3 -4.17 18.83 6.00
CA ASP A 3 -3.65 18.03 7.14
C ASP A 3 -3.51 16.53 6.89
N SER A 4 -3.23 16.11 5.66
CA SER A 4 -2.78 14.74 5.42
C SER A 4 -1.99 14.64 4.13
N ILE A 5 -0.71 14.29 4.24
CA ILE A 5 0.05 13.83 3.07
C ILE A 5 -0.58 12.50 2.66
N SER A 6 -1.04 12.45 1.41
CA SER A 6 -1.51 11.24 0.77
C SER A 6 -0.92 11.14 -0.62
N CYS A 7 -0.73 9.93 -1.11
CA CYS A 7 -0.32 9.69 -2.49
C CYS A 7 -1.24 8.65 -3.12
N VAL A 8 -1.36 8.71 -4.45
CA VAL A 8 -2.11 7.71 -5.22
C VAL A 8 -1.13 6.83 -5.96
N LEU A 9 -1.33 5.52 -5.86
CA LEU A 9 -0.67 4.49 -6.65
C LEU A 9 -1.72 3.77 -7.50
N ALA A 10 -1.33 3.26 -8.67
CA ALA A 10 -2.13 2.31 -9.42
C ALA A 10 -1.29 1.11 -9.78
N VAL A 11 -1.78 -0.08 -9.45
CA VAL A 11 -1.12 -1.35 -9.77
C VAL A 11 -2.00 -2.16 -10.71
N ASP A 12 -1.36 -2.84 -11.64
CA ASP A 12 -2.01 -3.81 -12.53
C ASP A 12 -2.46 -5.03 -11.71
N LEU A 13 -3.74 -5.38 -11.73
CA LEU A 13 -4.25 -6.46 -10.89
C LEU A 13 -3.77 -7.87 -11.31
N LYS A 14 -3.29 -8.03 -12.54
CA LYS A 14 -2.82 -9.31 -13.06
C LYS A 14 -1.33 -9.52 -12.79
N THR A 15 -0.54 -8.47 -12.99
CA THR A 15 0.94 -8.52 -12.90
C THR A 15 1.48 -7.88 -11.63
N TYR A 16 0.63 -7.15 -10.90
CA TYR A 16 0.98 -6.34 -9.73
C TYR A 16 2.05 -5.25 -10.00
N ALA A 17 2.30 -4.92 -11.28
CA ALA A 17 3.23 -3.88 -11.67
C ALA A 17 2.66 -2.48 -11.34
N PHE A 18 3.50 -1.58 -10.84
CA PHE A 18 3.15 -0.17 -10.63
C PHE A 18 2.97 0.54 -11.98
N ARG A 19 1.72 0.77 -12.38
CA ARG A 19 1.36 1.53 -13.59
C ARG A 19 1.41 3.03 -13.33
N HIS A 20 1.09 3.45 -12.11
CA HIS A 20 1.15 4.83 -11.68
C HIS A 20 1.67 4.94 -10.24
N ALA A 21 2.45 5.98 -9.98
CA ALA A 21 2.85 6.37 -8.64
C ALA A 21 2.98 7.89 -8.59
N ALA A 22 2.20 8.53 -7.73
CA ALA A 22 2.27 9.97 -7.51
C ALA A 22 3.58 10.34 -6.77
N PRO A 23 4.22 11.48 -7.09
CA PRO A 23 5.53 11.85 -6.53
C PRO A 23 5.53 12.01 -5.01
N GLU A 24 4.39 12.30 -4.39
CA GLU A 24 4.18 12.40 -2.95
C GLU A 24 4.47 11.10 -2.21
N VAL A 25 4.57 9.97 -2.92
CA VAL A 25 4.98 8.69 -2.31
C VAL A 25 6.33 8.80 -1.59
N LYS A 26 7.24 9.65 -2.08
CA LYS A 26 8.52 9.92 -1.42
C LYS A 26 8.34 10.54 -0.04
N LEU A 27 7.32 11.38 0.15
CA LEU A 27 7.04 12.00 1.44
C LEU A 27 6.52 10.99 2.47
N LEU A 28 5.85 9.92 2.00
CA LEU A 28 5.33 8.87 2.86
C LEU A 28 6.38 7.79 3.16
N THR A 29 7.06 7.29 2.12
CA THR A 29 7.88 6.07 2.19
C THR A 29 9.38 6.34 2.12
N GLY A 30 9.79 7.50 1.62
CA GLY A 30 11.19 7.83 1.30
C GLY A 30 11.68 7.31 -0.04
N TYR A 31 10.92 6.43 -0.70
CA TYR A 31 11.22 5.96 -2.06
C TYR A 31 10.53 6.85 -3.09
N ASP A 32 11.22 7.22 -4.15
CA ASP A 32 10.60 7.99 -5.23
C ASP A 32 9.75 7.10 -6.16
N ALA A 33 8.89 7.76 -6.93
CA ALA A 33 7.96 7.09 -7.84
C ALA A 33 8.67 6.29 -8.96
N ALA A 34 9.85 6.73 -9.40
CA ALA A 34 10.61 6.02 -10.43
C ALA A 34 11.22 4.73 -9.87
N HIS A 35 11.72 4.77 -8.64
CA HIS A 35 12.14 3.60 -7.90
C HIS A 35 11.00 2.59 -7.80
N LEU A 36 9.81 3.00 -7.32
CA LEU A 36 8.65 2.11 -7.24
C LEU A 36 8.29 1.46 -8.58
N LYS A 37 8.28 2.22 -9.68
CA LYS A 37 7.98 1.71 -11.03
C LYS A 37 9.02 0.71 -11.53
N GLY A 38 10.28 0.88 -11.15
CA GLY A 38 11.36 -0.04 -11.50
C GLY A 38 11.36 -1.33 -10.68
N GLN A 39 10.58 -1.40 -9.61
CA GLN A 39 10.50 -2.56 -8.72
C GLN A 39 9.32 -3.48 -9.10
N GLY A 40 9.52 -4.77 -8.85
CA GLY A 40 8.47 -5.77 -8.96
C GLY A 40 7.54 -5.78 -7.75
N PRO A 41 6.39 -6.49 -7.84
CA PRO A 41 5.42 -6.55 -6.76
C PRO A 41 5.95 -7.17 -5.46
N GLY A 42 6.85 -8.15 -5.58
CA GLY A 42 7.50 -8.78 -4.43
C GLY A 42 8.35 -7.81 -3.60
N TRP A 43 8.91 -6.77 -4.23
CA TRP A 43 9.72 -5.78 -3.51
C TRP A 43 8.86 -4.96 -2.53
N PHE A 44 7.73 -4.42 -2.98
CA PHE A 44 6.87 -3.62 -2.10
C PHE A 44 6.27 -4.47 -0.98
N TYR A 45 5.89 -5.72 -1.29
CA TYR A 45 5.42 -6.68 -0.31
C TYR A 45 6.51 -7.03 0.73
N SER A 46 7.77 -7.14 0.32
CA SER A 46 8.91 -7.40 1.23
C SER A 46 9.18 -6.27 2.22
N LEU A 47 8.64 -5.07 1.98
CA LEU A 47 8.72 -3.95 2.91
C LEU A 47 7.60 -3.99 3.96
N MET A 48 6.55 -4.79 3.77
CA MET A 48 5.49 -4.91 4.77
C MET A 48 6.03 -5.64 6.01
N HIS A 49 5.60 -5.20 7.18
CA HIS A 49 5.93 -5.89 8.42
C HIS A 49 5.34 -7.33 8.38
N PRO A 50 6.10 -8.37 8.73
CA PRO A 50 5.67 -9.78 8.60
C PRO A 50 4.30 -10.06 9.24
N ALA A 51 4.08 -9.58 10.47
CA ALA A 51 2.80 -9.75 11.17
C ALA A 51 1.59 -9.08 10.47
N ASP A 52 1.81 -8.05 9.64
CA ASP A 52 0.74 -7.45 8.85
C ASP A 52 0.56 -8.18 7.52
N ALA A 53 1.65 -8.67 6.93
CA ALA A 53 1.66 -9.46 5.70
C ALA A 53 0.81 -10.74 5.82
N ASP A 54 1.03 -11.52 6.89
CA ASP A 54 0.26 -12.74 7.15
C ASP A 54 -1.24 -12.46 7.33
N ARG A 55 -1.57 -11.39 8.08
CA ARG A 55 -2.95 -10.96 8.30
C ARG A 55 -3.62 -10.51 7.01
N LEU A 56 -2.92 -9.75 6.15
CA LEU A 56 -3.46 -9.25 4.91
C LEU A 56 -3.69 -10.37 3.90
N ASN A 57 -2.79 -11.35 3.80
CA ASN A 57 -2.99 -12.53 2.96
C ASN A 57 -4.25 -13.31 3.36
N ALA A 58 -4.43 -13.58 4.66
CA ALA A 58 -5.65 -14.23 5.15
C ALA A 58 -6.93 -13.42 4.86
N GLN A 59 -6.84 -12.09 4.82
CA GLN A 59 -7.97 -11.22 4.46
C GLN A 59 -8.27 -11.23 2.95
N TYR A 60 -7.25 -11.32 2.09
CA TYR A 60 -7.44 -11.44 0.65
C TYR A 60 -8.15 -12.73 0.24
N ASP A 61 -7.81 -13.86 0.88
CA ASP A 61 -8.45 -15.15 0.58
C ASP A 61 -9.95 -15.19 0.95
N THR A 62 -10.35 -14.38 1.95
CA THR A 62 -11.72 -14.34 2.46
C THR A 62 -12.59 -13.27 1.79
N GLN A 63 -11.96 -12.23 1.22
CA GLN A 63 -12.66 -11.12 0.55
C GLN A 63 -12.67 -11.33 -0.96
N THR A 64 -13.63 -12.12 -1.42
CA THR A 64 -13.95 -12.22 -2.86
C THR A 64 -14.41 -10.84 -3.37
N CYS A 65 -13.76 -10.37 -4.45
CA CYS A 65 -13.92 -9.08 -5.12
C CYS A 65 -15.36 -8.81 -5.66
N LYS A 66 -16.36 -8.73 -4.79
CA LYS A 66 -17.76 -8.45 -5.16
C LYS A 66 -18.16 -6.98 -5.00
N SER A 67 -17.25 -6.12 -4.52
CA SER A 67 -17.50 -4.70 -4.29
C SER A 67 -16.48 -3.86 -5.05
N GLU A 68 -16.96 -2.78 -5.69
CA GLU A 68 -16.14 -1.77 -6.39
C GLU A 68 -15.21 -1.01 -5.41
N THR A 69 -15.56 -1.02 -4.12
CA THR A 69 -14.74 -0.48 -3.03
C THR A 69 -14.29 -1.61 -2.10
N LEU A 70 -12.97 -1.70 -1.89
CA LEU A 70 -12.35 -2.68 -0.99
C LEU A 70 -12.21 -2.06 0.40
N PRO A 71 -12.24 -2.87 1.48
CA PRO A 71 -12.06 -2.35 2.83
C PRO A 71 -10.70 -1.67 2.98
N CYS A 72 -10.70 -0.54 3.69
CA CYS A 72 -9.48 0.16 4.05
C CYS A 72 -8.57 -0.77 4.85
N ILE A 73 -7.29 -0.84 4.48
CA ILE A 73 -6.28 -1.62 5.20
C ILE A 73 -5.30 -0.71 5.90
N LYS A 74 -4.76 -1.21 7.01
CA LYS A 74 -3.72 -0.56 7.80
C LYS A 74 -2.57 -1.52 7.93
N TYR A 75 -1.35 -1.07 7.66
CA TYR A 75 -0.15 -1.90 7.78
C TYR A 75 1.07 -1.03 8.05
N ARG A 76 2.11 -1.68 8.56
CA ARG A 76 3.43 -1.09 8.71
C ARG A 76 4.26 -1.37 7.46
N LEU A 77 4.81 -0.30 6.88
CA LEU A 77 5.75 -0.38 5.75
C LEU A 77 7.14 0.08 6.19
N ARG A 78 8.16 -0.70 5.88
CA ARG A 78 9.57 -0.34 6.07
C ARG A 78 9.97 0.73 5.06
N CYS A 79 10.17 1.94 5.54
CA CYS A 79 10.55 3.09 4.73
C CYS A 79 12.04 3.06 4.36
N ALA A 80 12.45 3.95 3.45
CA ALA A 80 13.84 4.06 3.00
C ALA A 80 14.81 4.42 4.15
N ASP A 81 14.31 4.99 5.24
CA ASP A 81 15.08 5.26 6.48
C ASP A 81 15.22 4.03 7.40
N GLY A 82 14.76 2.85 6.94
CA GLY A 82 14.81 1.59 7.67
C GLY A 82 13.72 1.41 8.73
N ARG A 83 12.90 2.44 9.01
CA ARG A 83 11.88 2.39 10.05
C ARG A 83 10.53 1.98 9.50
N TYR A 84 9.76 1.24 10.30
CA TYR A 84 8.37 0.95 10.00
C TYR A 84 7.47 2.15 10.27
N LYS A 85 6.63 2.51 9.30
CA LYS A 85 5.60 3.55 9.45
C LYS A 85 4.23 2.96 9.16
N TRP A 86 3.24 3.36 9.96
CA TRP A 86 1.86 2.98 9.73
C TRP A 86 1.27 3.77 8.55
N LEU A 87 0.76 3.03 7.57
CA LEU A 87 0.02 3.56 6.44
C LEU A 87 -1.43 3.11 6.51
N HIS A 88 -2.32 3.98 6.04
CA HIS A 88 -3.70 3.67 5.70
C HIS A 88 -3.80 3.62 4.18
N GLU A 89 -4.46 2.60 3.67
CA GLU A 89 -4.66 2.39 2.25
C GLU A 89 -6.14 2.18 1.94
N ASP A 90 -6.71 3.16 1.25
CA ASP A 90 -8.04 3.07 0.66
C ASP A 90 -7.90 2.55 -0.77
N ARG A 91 -8.77 1.60 -1.16
CA ARG A 91 -8.58 0.79 -2.35
C ARG A 91 -9.85 0.76 -3.18
N ALA A 92 -9.70 0.99 -4.48
CA ALA A 92 -10.76 0.87 -5.47
C ALA A 92 -10.25 0.12 -6.70
N ILE A 93 -11.11 -0.67 -7.33
CA ILE A 93 -10.79 -1.34 -8.58
C ILE A 93 -11.35 -0.48 -9.72
N ILE A 94 -10.49 -0.13 -10.67
CA ILE A 94 -10.89 0.44 -11.95
C ILE A 94 -10.83 -0.72 -12.95
N PRO A 95 -11.98 -1.28 -13.37
CA PRO A 95 -11.97 -2.33 -14.37
C PRO A 95 -11.43 -1.79 -15.70
N ALA A 96 -10.84 -2.67 -16.48
CA ALA A 96 -10.65 -2.46 -17.90
C ALA A 96 -12.02 -2.04 -18.48
N ALA A 97 -12.08 -0.84 -19.05
CA ALA A 97 -13.26 -0.44 -19.81
C ALA A 97 -13.47 -1.43 -20.98
N ALA A 98 -14.47 -1.21 -21.83
CA ALA A 98 -14.71 -2.07 -23.00
C ALA A 98 -13.48 -2.30 -23.91
N ASP A 99 -12.41 -1.50 -23.75
CA ASP A 99 -11.07 -1.79 -24.25
C ASP A 99 -10.37 -2.91 -23.47
N LYS A 100 -10.44 -4.13 -24.02
CA LYS A 100 -9.78 -5.35 -23.51
C LYS A 100 -8.24 -5.27 -23.49
N ASN A 101 -7.63 -4.27 -24.11
CA ASN A 101 -6.18 -4.10 -24.07
C ASN A 101 -5.71 -3.33 -22.82
N ARG A 102 -6.64 -2.76 -22.05
CA ARG A 102 -6.31 -2.13 -20.76
C ARG A 102 -6.41 -3.17 -19.64
N PRO A 103 -5.46 -3.23 -18.69
CA PRO A 103 -5.59 -4.08 -17.52
C PRO A 103 -6.57 -3.48 -16.50
N ASP A 104 -7.18 -4.33 -15.69
CA ASP A 104 -7.83 -3.90 -14.44
C ASP A 104 -6.77 -3.30 -13.51
N LEU A 105 -7.07 -2.15 -12.93
CA LEU A 105 -6.17 -1.44 -12.02
C LEU A 105 -6.73 -1.43 -10.61
N LEU A 106 -5.89 -1.77 -9.64
CA LEU A 106 -6.13 -1.42 -8.25
C LEU A 106 -5.54 -0.04 -7.99
N VAL A 107 -6.40 0.93 -7.67
CA VAL A 107 -6.00 2.26 -7.26
C VAL A 107 -5.96 2.32 -5.75
N CYS A 108 -4.79 2.66 -5.23
CA CYS A 108 -4.49 2.73 -3.81
C CYS A 108 -4.22 4.18 -3.42
N ARG A 109 -5.05 4.74 -2.54
CA ARG A 109 -4.74 6.01 -1.88
C ARG A 109 -4.05 5.70 -0.56
N LEU A 110 -2.74 5.92 -0.53
CA LEU A 110 -1.94 5.79 0.69
C LEU A 110 -1.97 7.10 1.46
N SER A 111 -2.09 7.00 2.78
CA SER A 111 -1.93 8.13 3.68
C SER A 111 -1.22 7.70 4.94
N LYS A 112 -0.51 8.63 5.58
CA LYS A 112 0.07 8.37 6.89
C LYS A 112 -1.05 8.11 7.89
N HIS A 113 -0.94 7.03 8.67
CA HIS A 113 -1.87 6.79 9.77
C HIS A 113 -1.85 7.99 10.72
N ARG A 114 -2.99 8.69 10.86
CA ARG A 114 -3.17 9.67 11.94
C ARG A 114 -3.45 8.94 13.24
N HIS A 115 -2.50 8.96 14.16
CA HIS A 115 -2.72 8.40 15.49
C HIS A 115 -3.86 9.17 16.17
N LYS A 116 -4.96 8.50 16.52
CA LYS A 116 -5.67 8.89 17.74
C LYS A 116 -4.77 8.42 18.89
N ALA A 117 -4.65 9.25 19.93
CA ALA A 117 -3.61 9.18 20.98
C ALA A 117 -3.61 7.92 21.88
N SER A 118 -4.09 6.75 21.43
CA SER A 118 -4.41 5.62 22.31
C SER A 118 -3.59 4.34 22.09
N THR A 119 -2.45 4.38 21.38
CA THR A 119 -1.54 3.20 21.35
C THR A 119 -0.08 3.64 21.26
N PRO A 120 0.83 3.19 22.12
CA PRO A 120 2.23 3.61 22.07
C PRO A 120 2.92 3.13 20.78
N TRP A 121 3.78 4.00 20.25
CA TRP A 121 4.57 3.85 19.02
C TRP A 121 5.75 2.87 19.13
N ASN A 122 5.99 2.33 20.33
CA ASN A 122 7.18 1.57 20.68
C ASN A 122 6.81 0.16 21.19
N THR A 123 6.35 -0.69 20.28
CA THR A 123 6.80 -2.08 20.32
C THR A 123 7.72 -2.23 19.13
N ALA A 124 8.98 -1.83 19.33
CA ALA A 124 10.07 -2.30 18.50
C ALA A 124 10.07 -3.83 18.62
N LEU A 125 9.33 -4.49 17.73
CA LEU A 125 9.55 -5.90 17.45
C LEU A 125 10.82 -5.92 16.62
N THR A 126 11.96 -6.01 17.31
CA THR A 126 13.17 -6.57 16.74
C THR A 126 12.75 -7.88 16.11
N VAL A 127 12.80 -7.98 14.79
CA VAL A 127 12.59 -9.26 14.09
C VAL A 127 13.74 -10.15 14.57
N PRO A 128 13.49 -11.28 15.26
CA PRO A 128 14.55 -12.22 15.53
C PRO A 128 15.11 -12.71 14.19
N GLN A 129 16.43 -12.73 14.05
CA GLN A 129 17.12 -13.37 12.94
C GLN A 129 16.76 -14.85 12.86
#